data_AF-A0A075AD19-F1
#
_entry.id   AF-A0A075AD19-F1
#
_cell.length_a   1.000
_cell.length_b   1.000
_cell.length_c   1.000
_cell.angle_alpha   90.00
_cell.angle_beta   90.00
_cell.angle_gamma   90.00
#
_symmetry.space_group_name_H-M   'P 1'
#
loop_
_entity.id
_entity.type
_entity.pdbx_description
1 polymer ?
#
loop_
_entity_poly.entity_id
_entity_poly.type
_entity_poly.pdbx_seq_one_letter_code
_entity_poly.pdbx_strand_id
1 'polypeptide(L)'
;LLAGLWEFPSQIACASQSNSKQTETSDDAVDDGVILGVLVDRITTSLNLCVEDKIQLKPKLIGEVIHLFSHIRMTYVVHTLSLHALTDRSPRVGRWIELSDLQNASISTATRKILSHFQATLHTESPRKSSGEPNRNKRKSAIPLCDRKQMRLDNFFR
;
A
#
# COMPACT_ATOMS: atom_id res chain seq x y z
N LEU A 1 -5.45 5.97 15.04
CA LEU A 1 -5.52 4.65 14.40
C LEU A 1 -6.39 3.75 15.28
N LEU A 2 -7.23 2.90 14.70
CA LEU A 2 -8.05 1.95 15.47
C LEU A 2 -7.11 0.93 16.12
N ALA A 3 -7.13 0.82 17.44
CA ALA A 3 -6.31 -0.14 18.16
C ALA A 3 -6.73 -1.58 17.83
N GLY A 4 -5.76 -2.49 17.74
CA GLY A 4 -6.00 -3.93 17.59
C GLY A 4 -6.23 -4.44 16.16
N LEU A 5 -6.03 -3.60 15.13
CA LEU A 5 -6.05 -4.05 13.74
C LEU A 5 -4.66 -4.53 13.30
N TRP A 6 -4.63 -5.58 12.49
CA TRP A 6 -3.39 -6.03 11.85
C TRP A 6 -2.91 -5.02 10.79
N GLU A 7 -1.61 -4.73 10.83
CA GLU A 7 -0.94 -3.82 9.91
C GLU A 7 0.43 -4.34 9.48
N PHE A 8 0.92 -3.83 8.36
CA PHE A 8 2.26 -4.11 7.88
C PHE A 8 3.28 -3.24 8.62
N PRO A 9 4.54 -3.73 8.78
CA PRO A 9 5.63 -2.89 9.28
C PRO A 9 5.76 -1.62 8.41
N SER A 10 5.72 -0.46 9.05
CA SER A 10 5.79 0.83 8.36
C SER A 10 6.70 1.81 9.09
N GLN A 11 7.24 2.78 8.36
CA GLN A 11 8.01 3.88 8.90
C GLN A 11 7.39 5.18 8.39
N ILE A 12 7.11 6.12 9.30
CA ILE A 12 6.55 7.41 8.94
C ILE A 12 7.70 8.30 8.48
N ALA A 13 7.65 8.75 7.23
CA ALA A 13 8.44 9.89 6.78
C ALA A 13 7.85 11.15 7.43
N CYS A 14 8.64 11.87 8.22
CA CYS A 14 8.20 13.16 8.75
C CYS A 14 8.03 14.14 7.59
N ALA A 15 6.79 14.31 7.11
CA ALA A 15 6.43 15.54 6.44
C ALA A 15 6.26 16.59 7.54
N SER A 16 7.17 17.56 7.62
CA SER A 16 6.99 18.73 8.45
C SER A 16 5.60 19.31 8.15
N GLN A 17 4.72 19.34 9.16
CA GLN A 17 3.47 20.07 9.06
C GLN A 17 3.82 21.56 9.07
N SER A 18 4.18 22.12 7.92
CA SER A 18 4.45 23.56 7.80
C SER A 18 3.12 24.33 7.80
N ASN A 19 2.53 24.47 8.99
CA ASN A 19 1.43 25.40 9.25
C ASN A 19 1.98 26.69 9.86
N SER A 20 2.84 27.41 9.12
CA SER A 20 3.03 28.86 9.28
C SER A 20 3.99 29.37 8.22
N LYS A 21 3.64 30.51 7.64
CA LYS A 21 4.49 31.34 6.79
C LYS A 21 5.85 31.54 7.43
N GLN A 22 6.90 30.96 6.87
CA GLN A 22 8.25 31.50 6.86
C GLN A 22 9.06 30.70 5.83
N THR A 23 9.46 31.42 4.78
CA THR A 23 10.78 31.28 4.15
C THR A 23 11.79 30.87 5.21
N GLU A 24 12.52 29.77 5.04
CA GLU A 24 13.99 29.68 4.87
C GLU A 24 14.34 28.24 4.48
N THR A 25 15.37 28.12 3.65
CA THR A 25 15.96 26.91 3.08
C THR A 25 16.30 25.84 4.12
N SER A 26 15.78 24.63 3.98
CA SER A 26 16.37 23.42 4.59
C SER A 26 16.07 22.20 3.73
N ASP A 27 17.14 21.60 3.19
CA ASP A 27 17.21 20.30 2.50
C ASP A 27 16.95 19.12 3.47
N ASP A 28 15.96 19.24 4.36
CA ASP A 28 15.61 18.23 5.36
C ASP A 28 14.56 17.23 4.83
N ALA A 29 14.53 17.05 3.51
CA ALA A 29 13.81 15.94 2.90
C ALA A 29 14.60 14.66 3.21
N VAL A 30 14.22 13.97 4.29
CA VAL A 30 14.77 12.65 4.61
C VAL A 30 14.61 11.77 3.37
N ASP A 31 15.73 11.36 2.79
CA ASP A 31 15.76 10.54 1.58
C ASP A 31 14.94 9.25 1.77
N ASP A 32 14.02 8.99 0.84
CA ASP A 32 13.14 7.80 0.89
C ASP A 32 13.96 6.50 0.96
N GLY A 33 15.15 6.49 0.35
CA GLY A 33 16.11 5.38 0.42
C GLY A 33 16.61 5.14 1.85
N VAL A 34 16.93 6.19 2.59
CA VAL A 34 17.31 6.11 4.01
C VAL A 34 16.17 5.55 4.86
N ILE A 35 14.94 6.02 4.64
CA ILE A 35 13.76 5.55 5.39
C ILE A 35 13.52 4.06 5.14
N LEU A 36 13.60 3.64 3.87
CA LEU A 36 13.45 2.24 3.50
C LEU A 36 14.57 1.38 4.10
N GLY A 37 15.81 1.87 4.10
CA GLY A 37 16.95 1.20 4.73
C GLY A 37 16.75 0.96 6.22
N VAL A 38 16.30 1.98 6.95
CA VAL A 38 15.97 1.87 8.39
C VAL A 38 14.84 0.87 8.63
N LEU A 39 13.79 0.88 7.78
CA LEU A 39 12.68 -0.06 7.89
C LEU A 39 13.15 -1.50 7.66
N VAL A 40 13.96 -1.74 6.63
CA VAL A 40 14.51 -3.07 6.31
C VAL A 40 15.40 -3.56 7.45
N ASP A 41 16.27 -2.70 8.00
CA ASP A 41 17.13 -3.04 9.13
C ASP A 41 16.32 -3.47 10.36
N ARG A 42 15.26 -2.72 10.67
CA ARG A 42 14.35 -3.06 11.77
C ARG A 42 13.61 -4.38 11.55
N ILE A 43 13.15 -4.64 10.32
CA ILE A 43 12.53 -5.92 9.95
C ILE A 43 13.54 -7.06 10.09
N THR A 44 14.77 -6.89 9.62
CA THR A 44 15.81 -7.93 9.71
C THR A 44 16.14 -8.26 11.17
N THR A 45 16.20 -7.22 12.03
CA THR A 45 16.42 -7.36 13.46
C THR A 45 15.24 -8.06 14.15
N SER A 46 13.99 -7.71 13.80
CA SER A 46 12.80 -8.33 14.41
C SER A 46 12.62 -9.80 13.99
N LEU A 47 13.10 -10.16 12.80
CA LEU A 47 13.09 -11.52 12.25
C LEU A 47 14.31 -12.37 12.66
N ASN A 48 15.28 -11.79 13.38
CA ASN A 48 16.58 -12.42 13.69
C ASN A 48 17.29 -12.97 12.43
N LEU A 49 17.30 -12.20 11.34
CA LEU A 49 17.95 -12.61 10.10
C LEU A 49 19.47 -12.53 10.22
N CYS A 50 20.17 -13.51 9.63
CA CYS A 50 21.62 -13.44 9.47
C CYS A 50 22.00 -12.43 8.38
N VAL A 51 23.26 -11.98 8.38
CA VAL A 51 23.79 -11.05 7.37
C VAL A 51 23.57 -11.58 5.94
N GLU A 52 23.73 -12.89 5.74
CA GLU A 52 23.55 -13.53 4.43
C GLU A 52 22.10 -13.47 3.92
N ASP A 53 21.12 -13.54 4.82
CA ASP A 53 19.71 -13.39 4.47
C ASP A 53 19.39 -11.93 4.15
N LYS A 54 19.98 -10.98 4.90
CA LYS A 54 19.79 -9.54 4.69
C LYS A 54 20.23 -9.11 3.29
N ILE A 55 21.30 -9.69 2.74
CA ILE A 55 21.78 -9.40 1.38
C ILE A 55 20.78 -9.87 0.31
N GLN A 56 20.00 -10.91 0.61
CA GLN A 56 18.98 -11.44 -0.30
C GLN A 56 17.66 -10.67 -0.23
N LEU A 57 17.40 -9.93 0.86
CA LEU A 57 16.25 -9.03 0.94
C LEU A 57 16.45 -7.88 -0.05
N LYS A 58 15.77 -7.98 -1.20
CA LYS A 58 15.69 -6.91 -2.19
C LYS A 58 14.32 -6.26 -2.13
N PRO A 59 14.20 -5.04 -1.55
CA PRO A 59 12.97 -4.28 -1.60
C PRO A 59 12.58 -4.00 -3.06
N LYS A 60 11.35 -4.36 -3.43
CA LYS A 60 10.77 -4.01 -4.72
C LYS A 60 9.57 -3.10 -4.52
N LEU A 61 9.64 -1.90 -5.09
CA LEU A 61 8.54 -0.95 -5.08
C LEU A 61 7.35 -1.55 -5.82
N ILE A 62 6.19 -1.56 -5.15
CA ILE A 62 4.93 -2.01 -5.72
C ILE A 62 4.11 -0.79 -6.16
N GLY A 63 4.17 0.30 -5.41
CA GLY A 63 3.47 1.54 -5.73
C GLY A 63 3.03 2.32 -4.50
N GLU A 64 2.09 3.24 -4.70
CA GLU A 64 1.55 4.11 -3.66
C GLU A 64 0.09 3.80 -3.34
N VAL A 65 -0.26 3.84 -2.06
CA VAL A 65 -1.63 3.63 -1.57
C VAL A 65 -2.07 4.83 -0.76
N ILE A 66 -3.15 5.48 -1.21
CA ILE A 66 -3.72 6.64 -0.53
C ILE A 66 -4.80 6.19 0.46
N HIS A 67 -4.63 6.59 1.72
CA HIS A 67 -5.56 6.40 2.81
C HIS A 67 -6.17 7.73 3.20
N LEU A 68 -7.40 7.94 2.73
CA LEU A 68 -8.17 9.15 2.95
C LEU A 68 -9.39 8.82 3.82
N PHE A 69 -9.42 9.40 5.02
CA PHE A 69 -10.56 9.46 5.93
C PHE A 69 -10.82 10.93 6.30
N SER A 70 -11.95 11.19 6.94
CA SER A 70 -12.35 12.55 7.36
C SER A 70 -11.24 13.30 8.10
N HIS A 71 -10.43 12.60 8.90
CA HIS A 71 -9.38 13.15 9.75
C HIS A 71 -7.99 12.54 9.47
N ILE A 72 -7.84 11.70 8.44
CA ILE A 72 -6.57 11.04 8.12
C ILE A 72 -6.30 11.20 6.64
N ARG A 73 -5.15 11.79 6.31
CA ARG A 73 -4.61 11.85 4.96
C ARG A 73 -3.21 11.28 5.01
N MET A 74 -3.04 10.07 4.51
CA MET A 74 -1.74 9.38 4.52
C MET A 74 -1.52 8.68 3.19
N THR A 75 -0.34 8.87 2.61
CA THR A 75 0.10 8.15 1.42
C THR A 75 1.13 7.13 1.87
N TYR A 76 0.91 5.86 1.53
CA TYR A 76 1.83 4.77 1.84
C TYR A 76 2.64 4.43 0.58
N VAL A 77 3.96 4.50 0.67
CA VAL A 77 4.86 3.94 -0.34
C VAL A 77 5.10 2.47 0.02
N VAL A 78 4.66 1.55 -0.84
CA VAL A 78 4.60 0.12 -0.53
C VAL A 78 5.71 -0.63 -1.24
N HIS A 79 6.50 -1.38 -0.45
CA HIS A 79 7.55 -2.26 -0.95
C HIS A 79 7.24 -3.72 -0.60
N THR A 80 7.60 -4.63 -1.50
CA THR A 80 7.67 -6.07 -1.23
C THR A 80 9.07 -6.46 -0.77
N LEU A 81 9.13 -7.43 0.14
CA LEU A 81 10.36 -8.13 0.53
C LEU A 81 10.08 -9.62 0.40
N SER A 82 10.95 -10.36 -0.29
CA SER A 82 10.90 -11.82 -0.37
C SER A 82 12.01 -12.43 0.47
N LEU A 83 11.68 -13.52 1.15
CA LEU A 83 12.61 -14.32 1.94
C LEU A 83 12.46 -15.78 1.54
N HIS A 84 13.56 -16.44 1.18
CA HIS A 84 13.53 -17.78 0.60
C HIS A 84 13.46 -18.92 1.65
N ALA A 85 13.90 -18.67 2.89
CA ALA A 85 13.95 -19.69 3.93
C ALA A 85 13.23 -19.22 5.21
N LEU A 86 12.10 -19.86 5.52
CA LEU A 86 11.24 -19.55 6.66
C LEU A 86 11.48 -20.46 7.88
N THR A 87 12.20 -21.56 7.68
CA THR A 87 11.95 -22.85 8.34
C THR A 87 12.20 -22.90 9.85
N ASP A 88 12.74 -21.86 10.49
CA ASP A 88 12.92 -21.86 11.94
C ASP A 88 12.89 -20.46 12.59
N ARG A 89 12.21 -19.50 11.94
CA ARG A 89 12.32 -18.08 12.31
C ARG A 89 10.99 -17.53 12.79
N SER A 90 10.81 -17.56 14.12
CA SER A 90 9.73 -16.80 14.75
C SER A 90 10.12 -15.32 14.85
N PRO A 91 9.34 -14.39 14.28
CA PRO A 91 9.50 -12.96 14.55
C PRO A 91 9.41 -12.68 16.05
N ARG A 92 10.21 -11.73 16.55
CA ARG A 92 10.04 -11.16 17.90
C ARG A 92 8.75 -10.37 18.03
N VAL A 93 8.33 -9.73 16.93
CA VAL A 93 7.12 -8.91 16.85
C VAL A 93 6.41 -9.24 15.53
N GLY A 94 5.14 -9.62 15.62
CA GLY A 94 4.32 -10.05 14.49
C GLY A 94 4.27 -11.58 14.34
N ARG A 95 3.83 -12.06 13.18
CA ARG A 95 3.77 -13.48 12.86
C ARG A 95 3.78 -13.68 11.34
N TRP A 96 4.19 -14.86 10.92
CA TRP A 96 3.86 -15.35 9.58
C TRP A 96 2.38 -15.73 9.54
N ILE A 97 1.72 -15.33 8.45
CA ILE A 97 0.29 -15.57 8.24
C ILE A 97 0.08 -15.88 6.76
N GLU A 98 -0.79 -16.83 6.47
CA GLU A 98 -1.19 -17.09 5.10
C GLU A 98 -2.03 -15.94 4.53
N LEU A 99 -2.03 -15.80 3.21
CA LEU A 99 -2.76 -14.72 2.55
C LEU A 99 -4.28 -14.80 2.79
N SER A 100 -4.84 -16.00 2.78
CA SER A 100 -6.25 -16.30 3.08
C SER A 100 -6.63 -15.86 4.50
N ASP A 101 -5.81 -16.21 5.49
CA ASP A 101 -6.02 -15.85 6.89
C ASP A 101 -5.94 -14.33 7.09
N LEU A 102 -5.00 -13.66 6.41
CA LEU A 102 -4.87 -12.22 6.47
C LEU A 102 -6.07 -11.49 5.85
N GLN A 103 -6.69 -12.06 4.80
CA GLN A 103 -7.92 -11.52 4.21
C GLN A 103 -9.12 -11.61 5.16
N ASN A 104 -9.16 -12.66 5.99
CA ASN A 104 -10.21 -12.86 6.99
C ASN A 104 -9.93 -12.11 8.31
N ALA A 105 -8.69 -11.68 8.53
CA ALA A 105 -8.30 -10.96 9.73
C ALA A 105 -8.88 -9.53 9.79
N SER A 106 -9.01 -9.02 11.01
CA SER A 106 -9.36 -7.62 11.24
C SER A 106 -8.19 -6.70 10.88
N ILE A 107 -8.18 -6.22 9.63
CA ILE A 107 -7.18 -5.30 9.11
C ILE A 107 -7.75 -3.90 8.83
N SER A 108 -6.89 -2.90 8.75
CA SER A 108 -7.30 -1.55 8.34
C SER A 108 -7.73 -1.49 6.86
N THR A 109 -8.47 -0.45 6.49
CA THR A 109 -8.81 -0.16 5.09
C THR A 109 -7.58 0.13 4.23
N ALA A 110 -6.53 0.73 4.81
CA ALA A 110 -5.25 0.91 4.11
C ALA A 110 -4.61 -0.45 3.82
N THR A 111 -4.53 -1.33 4.83
CA THR A 111 -3.99 -2.69 4.68
C THR A 111 -4.76 -3.47 3.61
N ARG A 112 -6.10 -3.37 3.57
CA ARG A 112 -6.92 -3.95 2.49
C ARG A 112 -6.51 -3.45 1.12
N LYS A 113 -6.34 -2.13 0.94
CA LYS A 113 -5.91 -1.54 -0.32
C LYS A 113 -4.51 -2.02 -0.73
N ILE A 114 -3.58 -2.10 0.22
CA ILE A 114 -2.22 -2.61 0.00
C ILE A 114 -2.26 -4.05 -0.50
N LEU A 115 -3.07 -4.91 0.12
CA LEU A 115 -3.24 -6.30 -0.30
C LEU A 115 -3.80 -6.43 -1.72
N SER A 116 -4.86 -5.69 -2.05
CA SER A 116 -5.41 -5.68 -3.40
C SER A 116 -4.38 -5.21 -4.44
N HIS A 117 -3.59 -4.19 -4.08
CA HIS A 117 -2.52 -3.70 -4.94
C HIS A 117 -1.44 -4.75 -5.18
N PHE A 118 -1.00 -5.45 -4.13
CA PHE A 118 -0.05 -6.56 -4.24
C PHE A 118 -0.59 -7.70 -5.11
N GLN A 119 -1.85 -8.12 -4.92
CA GLN A 119 -2.46 -9.17 -5.74
C GLN A 119 -2.51 -8.80 -7.23
N ALA A 120 -2.83 -7.54 -7.55
CA ALA A 120 -2.81 -7.07 -8.93
C ALA A 120 -1.41 -7.19 -9.59
N THR A 121 -0.34 -7.00 -8.81
CA THR A 121 1.03 -7.19 -9.33
C THR A 121 1.36 -8.65 -9.64
N LEU A 122 0.88 -9.60 -8.83
CA LEU A 122 1.07 -11.03 -9.08
C LEU A 122 0.41 -11.49 -10.39
N HIS A 123 -0.80 -11.01 -10.66
CA HIS A 123 -1.51 -11.35 -11.90
C HIS A 123 -0.88 -10.76 -13.16
N THR A 124 -0.09 -9.70 -13.02
CA THR A 124 0.59 -9.04 -14.14
C THR A 124 1.87 -9.79 -14.55
N GLU A 125 2.48 -10.56 -13.65
CA GLU A 125 3.72 -11.31 -13.88
C GLU A 125 3.52 -12.72 -14.46
N SER A 126 2.28 -13.22 -14.55
CA SER A 126 2.01 -14.48 -15.26
C SER A 126 2.04 -14.27 -16.78
N PRO A 127 2.51 -15.24 -17.60
CA PRO A 127 2.47 -15.12 -19.05
C PRO A 127 1.01 -15.00 -19.49
N ARG A 128 0.63 -13.80 -19.94
CA ARG A 128 -0.70 -13.53 -20.49
C ARG A 128 -0.93 -14.46 -21.69
N LYS A 129 -1.67 -15.56 -21.47
CA LYS A 129 -2.43 -16.20 -22.54
C LYS A 129 -3.52 -15.21 -22.96
N SER A 130 -3.32 -14.67 -24.17
CA SER A 130 -4.26 -13.98 -25.05
C SER A 130 -5.71 -13.82 -24.59
N SER A 131 -6.21 -12.58 -24.58
CA SER A 131 -7.47 -12.24 -25.25
C SER A 131 -7.74 -10.72 -25.26
N GLY A 132 -8.03 -10.21 -26.46
CA GLY A 132 -8.88 -9.03 -26.67
C GLY A 132 -8.21 -7.67 -26.71
N GLU A 133 -7.80 -7.22 -27.90
CA GLU A 133 -7.65 -5.80 -28.22
C GLU A 133 -8.95 -5.02 -27.91
N PRO A 134 -8.87 -3.82 -27.32
CA PRO A 134 -9.89 -2.81 -27.52
C PRO A 134 -9.46 -1.90 -28.68
N ASN A 135 -10.06 -2.15 -29.84
CA ASN A 135 -9.99 -1.32 -31.04
C ASN A 135 -10.39 0.13 -30.71
N ARG A 136 -9.41 1.03 -30.63
CA ARG A 136 -9.63 2.47 -30.58
C ARG A 136 -9.82 2.98 -32.01
N ASN A 137 -11.08 3.07 -32.47
CA ASN A 137 -11.42 3.92 -33.61
C ASN A 137 -12.85 4.50 -33.53
N LYS A 138 -12.89 5.81 -33.25
CA LYS A 138 -13.59 6.87 -34.01
C LYS A 138 -15.13 7.04 -33.93
N ARG A 139 -15.50 8.06 -33.15
CA ARG A 139 -16.40 9.23 -33.44
C ARG A 139 -17.92 9.07 -33.61
N LYS A 140 -18.63 9.76 -32.70
CA LYS A 140 -19.76 10.73 -32.84
C LYS A 140 -21.00 10.35 -33.67
N SER A 141 -22.14 10.22 -32.98
CA SER A 141 -23.46 10.75 -33.41
C SER A 141 -24.39 10.92 -32.18
N ALA A 142 -25.50 11.65 -32.34
CA ALA A 142 -26.14 12.52 -31.34
C ALA A 142 -27.42 11.96 -30.65
N ILE A 143 -27.59 12.23 -29.33
CA ILE A 143 -28.78 12.69 -28.51
C ILE A 143 -30.13 11.89 -28.61
N PRO A 144 -31.05 11.78 -27.58
CA PRO A 144 -31.04 12.06 -26.11
C PRO A 144 -31.59 10.92 -25.18
N LEU A 145 -31.45 11.17 -23.87
CA LEU A 145 -32.35 10.81 -22.74
C LEU A 145 -32.35 9.41 -22.06
N CYS A 146 -32.59 9.47 -20.74
CA CYS A 146 -32.85 8.41 -19.75
C CYS A 146 -31.59 7.90 -19.01
N ASP A 147 -31.04 8.63 -18.04
CA ASP A 147 -31.58 8.95 -16.71
C ASP A 147 -31.74 7.72 -15.79
N ARG A 148 -30.63 7.34 -15.12
CA ARG A 148 -30.66 6.43 -13.96
C ARG A 148 -29.81 7.01 -12.82
N LYS A 149 -30.27 8.17 -12.35
CA LYS A 149 -30.30 8.69 -10.97
C LYS A 149 -29.26 8.15 -9.97
N GLN A 150 -28.24 8.96 -9.73
CA GLN A 150 -27.72 9.15 -8.38
C GLN A 150 -28.84 9.80 -7.54
N MET A 151 -29.29 9.12 -6.49
CA MET A 151 -30.36 9.64 -5.64
C MET A 151 -29.88 10.91 -4.92
N ARG A 152 -30.63 12.00 -5.08
CA ARG A 152 -30.46 13.20 -4.25
C ARG A 152 -30.95 12.90 -2.83
N LEU A 153 -30.17 13.35 -1.85
CA LEU A 153 -30.33 13.06 -0.42
C LEU A 153 -31.58 13.69 0.22
N ASP A 154 -32.34 14.49 -0.53
CA ASP A 154 -33.51 15.21 -0.04
C ASP A 154 -34.65 14.28 0.42
N ASN A 155 -34.62 12.99 0.06
CA ASN A 155 -35.59 11.99 0.51
C ASN A 155 -35.19 11.24 1.79
N PHE A 156 -34.05 11.54 2.41
CA PHE A 156 -33.54 10.78 3.57
C PHE A 156 -34.02 11.30 4.93
N PHE A 157 -34.53 12.54 5.00
CA PHE A 157 -34.98 13.15 6.25
C PHE A 157 -36.49 13.42 6.25
N ARG A 158 -37.28 12.34 6.29
CA ARG A 158 -38.71 12.43 6.62
C ARG A 158 -39.00 11.62 7.87
#